data_AF-A0A7D5C176-F1
#
_entry.id   AF-A0A7D5C176-F1
#
_cell.length_a   1.000
_cell.length_b   1.000
_cell.length_c   1.000
_cell.angle_alpha   90.00
_cell.angle_beta   90.00
_cell.angle_gamma   90.00
#
_symmetry.space_group_name_H-M   'P 1'
#
loop_
_entity.id
_entity.type
_entity.pdbx_description
1 polymer ?
#
loop_
_entity_poly.entity_id
_entity_poly.type
_entity_poly.pdbx_seq_one_letter_code
_entity_poly.pdbx_strand_id
1 'polypeptide(L)'
;MTDADASASGGGNGTTHVERIHARGHENVTGEHGSTVEVTSDDWLTPAGDCIVGVEADTTPEAFDDAFVDACRSADATISAEFAVETADGALTDTITGRGDPELTFDGDRSLVGRTSEYVDGRTVFVGADGAAADLDRELIDALAAGAELTLTLTVEA
;
A
#
# COMPACT_ATOMS: atom_id res chain seq x y z
N MET A 1 23.76 43.91 18.22
CA MET A 1 24.91 43.27 17.54
C MET A 1 25.43 42.22 18.49
N THR A 2 25.09 40.95 18.41
CA THR A 2 24.40 40.17 17.37
C THR A 2 23.76 38.97 18.07
N ASP A 3 22.53 38.69 17.70
CA ASP A 3 21.77 37.49 18.07
C ASP A 3 22.41 36.19 17.53
N ALA A 4 21.89 35.08 18.07
CA ALA A 4 21.87 33.73 17.52
C ALA A 4 23.09 32.82 17.79
N ASP A 5 22.93 31.98 18.81
CA ASP A 5 23.32 30.57 18.72
C ASP A 5 22.09 29.72 19.07
N ALA A 6 21.31 29.40 18.03
CA ALA A 6 20.26 28.39 18.08
C ALA A 6 20.87 27.13 17.48
N SER A 7 21.42 26.28 18.34
CA SER A 7 21.97 24.99 17.97
C SER A 7 20.94 23.87 18.16
N ALA A 8 20.84 23.04 17.13
CA ALA A 8 20.41 21.63 17.09
C ALA A 8 18.92 21.29 17.25
N SER A 9 18.25 21.28 16.08
CA SER A 9 17.53 20.12 15.51
C SER A 9 17.14 18.99 16.48
N GLY A 10 15.85 18.93 16.82
CA GLY A 10 15.20 17.72 17.32
C GLY A 10 14.50 17.02 16.16
N GLY A 11 15.25 16.33 15.31
CA GLY A 11 14.67 15.35 14.40
C GLY A 11 14.27 14.12 15.21
N GLY A 12 12.97 13.82 15.27
CA GLY A 12 12.49 12.56 15.85
C GLY A 12 13.14 11.41 15.08
N ASN A 13 13.82 10.51 15.79
CA ASN A 13 14.29 9.26 15.21
C ASN A 13 13.07 8.36 15.01
N GLY A 14 12.26 8.64 13.99
CA GLY A 14 11.21 7.73 13.58
C GLY A 14 11.85 6.44 13.06
N THR A 15 11.33 5.29 13.47
CA THR A 15 11.83 4.01 12.94
C THR A 15 11.06 3.69 11.68
N THR A 16 11.78 3.42 10.59
CA THR A 16 11.17 3.06 9.30
C THR A 16 11.24 1.55 9.08
N HIS A 17 10.11 0.94 8.75
CA HIS A 17 10.01 -0.47 8.32
C HIS A 17 9.42 -0.56 6.92
N VAL A 18 9.78 -1.61 6.17
CA VAL A 18 9.37 -1.77 4.77
C VAL A 18 8.99 -3.22 4.48
N GLU A 19 7.85 -3.40 3.82
CA GLU A 19 7.43 -4.66 3.21
C GLU A 19 7.38 -4.52 1.69
N ARG A 20 7.83 -5.54 0.96
CA ARG A 20 7.74 -5.60 -0.51
C ARG A 20 6.94 -6.81 -0.94
N ILE A 21 5.95 -6.56 -1.77
CA ILE A 21 5.02 -7.54 -2.30
C ILE A 21 5.15 -7.51 -3.82
N HIS A 22 5.43 -8.67 -4.42
CA HIS A 22 5.41 -8.83 -5.87
C HIS A 22 4.10 -9.49 -6.26
N ALA A 23 3.43 -8.92 -7.24
CA ALA A 23 2.20 -9.42 -7.81
C ALA A 23 2.24 -9.20 -9.32
N ARG A 24 1.15 -9.48 -10.01
CA ARG A 24 0.99 -9.09 -11.41
C ARG A 24 -0.41 -8.56 -11.68
N GLY A 25 -0.52 -7.83 -12.77
CA GLY A 25 -1.79 -7.42 -13.33
C GLY A 25 -2.65 -8.59 -13.84
N HIS A 26 -3.88 -8.27 -14.24
CA HIS A 26 -4.85 -9.21 -14.80
C HIS A 26 -5.77 -8.48 -15.78
N GLU A 27 -6.28 -9.16 -16.81
CA GLU A 27 -7.20 -8.59 -17.82
C GLU A 27 -8.50 -7.97 -17.28
N ASN A 28 -8.81 -8.21 -15.99
CA ASN A 28 -10.01 -7.73 -15.31
C ASN A 28 -9.71 -6.61 -14.30
N VAL A 29 -8.45 -6.15 -14.22
CA VAL A 29 -8.09 -4.99 -13.39
C VAL A 29 -8.73 -3.75 -14.03
N THR A 30 -9.60 -3.08 -13.28
CA THR A 30 -10.18 -1.80 -13.70
C THR A 30 -9.74 -0.64 -12.81
N GLY A 31 -9.48 -0.91 -11.52
CA GLY A 31 -9.07 0.09 -10.54
C GLY A 31 -10.09 1.22 -10.43
N GLU A 32 -11.36 0.89 -10.22
CA GLU A 32 -12.46 1.87 -10.22
C GLU A 32 -13.09 2.05 -8.83
N HIS A 33 -12.71 1.22 -7.85
CA HIS A 33 -13.29 1.31 -6.52
C HIS A 33 -12.85 2.58 -5.79
N GLY A 34 -13.81 3.39 -5.36
CA GLY A 34 -13.56 4.71 -4.77
C GLY A 34 -13.29 4.74 -3.26
N SER A 35 -13.07 3.59 -2.61
CA SER A 35 -12.75 3.57 -1.18
C SER A 35 -11.73 2.52 -0.73
N THR A 36 -11.28 1.67 -1.64
CA THR A 36 -10.28 0.65 -1.33
C THR A 36 -9.36 0.39 -2.51
N VAL A 37 -8.15 -0.09 -2.21
CA VAL A 37 -7.21 -0.70 -3.15
C VAL A 37 -6.81 -2.07 -2.59
N GLU A 38 -6.73 -3.08 -3.43
CA GLU A 38 -6.48 -4.46 -3.02
C GLU A 38 -5.43 -5.14 -3.90
N VAL A 39 -4.56 -5.92 -3.27
CA VAL A 39 -3.68 -6.90 -3.92
C VAL A 39 -3.99 -8.26 -3.31
N THR A 40 -4.06 -9.31 -4.13
CA THR A 40 -4.43 -10.66 -3.68
C THR A 40 -3.43 -11.72 -4.14
N SER A 41 -3.30 -12.77 -3.34
CA SER A 41 -2.56 -14.00 -3.67
C SER A 41 -3.34 -14.94 -4.59
N ASP A 42 -4.65 -14.71 -4.76
CA ASP A 42 -5.47 -15.47 -5.71
C ASP A 42 -4.93 -15.30 -7.15
N ASP A 43 -5.01 -16.36 -7.96
CA ASP A 43 -4.57 -16.37 -9.36
C ASP A 43 -5.62 -15.86 -10.36
N TRP A 44 -6.78 -15.46 -9.86
CA TRP A 44 -7.95 -15.08 -10.65
C TRP A 44 -8.55 -13.76 -10.17
N LEU A 45 -9.13 -13.02 -11.11
CA LEU A 45 -9.91 -11.82 -10.84
C LEU A 45 -11.18 -11.84 -11.70
N THR A 46 -12.32 -11.48 -11.12
CA THR A 46 -13.56 -11.26 -11.89
C THR A 46 -13.75 -9.77 -12.20
N PRO A 47 -14.51 -9.41 -13.25
CA PRO A 47 -14.82 -8.00 -13.55
C PRO A 47 -15.53 -7.23 -12.43
N ALA A 48 -16.07 -7.91 -11.41
CA ALA A 48 -16.69 -7.27 -10.26
C ALA A 48 -15.68 -6.84 -9.18
N GLY A 49 -14.43 -7.30 -9.25
CA GLY A 49 -13.37 -6.96 -8.28
C GLY A 49 -12.65 -5.66 -8.67
N ASP A 50 -13.39 -4.55 -8.70
CA ASP A 50 -12.90 -3.24 -9.16
C ASP A 50 -11.90 -2.56 -8.18
N CYS A 51 -11.72 -3.09 -6.98
CA CYS A 51 -10.69 -2.67 -6.04
C CYS A 51 -9.34 -3.38 -6.23
N ILE A 52 -9.30 -4.52 -6.93
CA ILE A 52 -8.11 -5.34 -7.07
C ILE A 52 -7.24 -4.81 -8.21
N VAL A 53 -5.98 -4.51 -7.90
CA VAL A 53 -4.99 -4.01 -8.87
C VAL A 53 -3.87 -5.01 -9.14
N GLY A 54 -3.72 -6.04 -8.32
CA GLY A 54 -2.75 -7.11 -8.53
C GLY A 54 -3.23 -8.47 -8.00
N VAL A 55 -2.87 -9.54 -8.71
CA VAL A 55 -3.12 -10.94 -8.42
C VAL A 55 -1.80 -11.71 -8.26
N GLU A 56 -1.85 -12.93 -7.75
CA GLU A 56 -0.68 -13.77 -7.45
C GLU A 56 0.41 -13.05 -6.64
N ALA A 57 -0.01 -12.32 -5.62
CA ALA A 57 0.89 -11.78 -4.61
C ALA A 57 1.75 -12.90 -4.00
N ASP A 58 3.06 -12.67 -3.91
CA ASP A 58 4.04 -13.62 -3.37
C ASP A 58 4.03 -13.71 -1.83
N THR A 59 3.42 -12.72 -1.17
CA THR A 59 3.26 -12.64 0.28
C THR A 59 1.92 -12.01 0.65
N THR A 60 1.50 -12.21 1.88
CA THR A 60 0.22 -11.77 2.47
C THR A 60 0.47 -11.15 3.85
N PRO A 61 -0.51 -10.41 4.43
CA PRO A 61 -0.33 -9.72 5.70
C PRO A 61 0.17 -10.61 6.82
N GLU A 62 -0.28 -11.88 6.87
CA GLU A 62 0.11 -12.83 7.93
C GLU A 62 1.62 -13.18 7.93
N ALA A 63 2.32 -12.91 6.82
CA ALA A 63 3.72 -13.24 6.63
C ALA A 63 4.67 -12.04 6.80
N PHE A 64 4.13 -10.85 7.09
CA PHE A 64 4.92 -9.64 7.30
C PHE A 64 5.77 -9.71 8.58
N ASP A 65 6.88 -8.97 8.58
CA ASP A 65 7.77 -8.85 9.74
C ASP A 65 7.02 -8.26 10.94
N ASP A 66 7.16 -8.89 12.12
CA ASP A 66 6.52 -8.45 13.36
C ASP A 66 6.81 -6.97 13.68
N ALA A 67 8.01 -6.49 13.35
CA ALA A 67 8.39 -5.09 13.59
C ALA A 67 7.65 -4.10 12.68
N PHE A 68 7.34 -4.49 11.43
CA PHE A 68 6.49 -3.70 10.54
C PHE A 68 5.07 -3.67 11.08
N VAL A 69 4.51 -4.83 11.43
CA VAL A 69 3.15 -4.95 11.99
C VAL A 69 3.00 -4.12 13.26
N ASP A 70 3.96 -4.20 14.19
CA ASP A 70 3.94 -3.43 15.43
C ASP A 70 4.03 -1.92 15.19
N ALA A 71 4.79 -1.47 14.19
CA ALA A 71 4.85 -0.06 13.81
C ALA A 71 3.52 0.44 13.22
N CYS A 72 2.85 -0.38 12.40
CA CYS A 72 1.54 -0.04 11.82
C CYS A 72 0.42 0.06 12.87
N ARG A 73 0.58 -0.51 14.06
CA ARG A 73 -0.43 -0.44 15.15
C ARG A 73 -0.44 0.91 15.88
N SER A 74 0.36 1.89 15.47
CA SER A 74 0.28 3.25 15.98
C SER A 74 -0.72 4.08 15.15
N ALA A 75 -1.65 4.77 15.81
CA ALA A 75 -2.54 5.72 15.14
C ALA A 75 -1.79 6.94 14.56
N ASP A 76 -0.58 7.21 15.07
CA ASP A 76 0.29 8.28 14.60
C ASP A 76 1.22 7.84 13.45
N ALA A 77 1.27 6.54 13.14
CA ALA A 77 2.13 6.02 12.06
C ALA A 77 1.59 6.43 10.70
N THR A 78 2.49 6.87 9.81
CA THR A 78 2.19 7.09 8.40
C THR A 78 2.57 5.84 7.62
N ILE A 79 1.67 5.35 6.75
CA ILE A 79 1.91 4.19 5.91
C ILE A 79 1.76 4.62 4.44
N SER A 80 2.85 4.51 3.68
CA SER A 80 2.85 4.78 2.24
C SER A 80 2.88 3.47 1.45
N ALA A 81 2.00 3.37 0.46
CA ALA A 81 1.89 2.26 -0.48
C ALA A 81 2.29 2.75 -1.88
N GLU A 82 3.53 2.45 -2.28
CA GLU A 82 4.04 2.75 -3.62
C GLU A 82 3.78 1.56 -4.55
N PHE A 83 3.02 1.79 -5.63
CA PHE A 83 2.74 0.83 -6.69
C PHE A 83 3.68 1.12 -7.85
N ALA A 84 4.52 0.17 -8.22
CA ALA A 84 5.48 0.31 -9.31
C ALA A 84 5.30 -0.79 -10.36
N VAL A 85 5.30 -0.40 -11.64
CA VAL A 85 5.16 -1.29 -12.79
C VAL A 85 6.24 -0.98 -13.82
N GLU A 86 6.95 -2.01 -14.27
CA GLU A 86 7.94 -1.89 -15.35
C GLU A 86 7.24 -2.07 -16.71
N THR A 87 7.41 -1.09 -17.60
CA THR A 87 6.88 -1.13 -18.97
C THR A 87 8.00 -1.02 -20.01
N ALA A 88 7.66 -1.21 -21.29
CA ALA A 88 8.62 -1.02 -22.38
C ALA A 88 9.13 0.44 -22.50
N ASP A 89 8.34 1.41 -22.03
CA ASP A 89 8.61 2.83 -22.13
C ASP A 89 9.21 3.42 -20.84
N GLY A 90 9.33 2.62 -19.78
CA GLY A 90 9.90 3.00 -18.48
C GLY A 90 9.11 2.47 -17.29
N ALA A 91 9.50 2.90 -16.09
CA ALA A 91 8.79 2.59 -14.85
C ALA A 91 7.62 3.56 -14.66
N LEU A 92 6.44 3.02 -14.34
CA LEU A 92 5.28 3.77 -13.87
C LEU A 92 5.17 3.58 -12.36
N THR A 93 4.97 4.67 -11.62
CA THR A 93 4.87 4.63 -10.16
C THR A 93 3.78 5.56 -9.67
N ASP A 94 3.00 5.12 -8.69
CA ASP A 94 2.07 5.97 -7.96
C ASP A 94 2.00 5.59 -6.49
N THR A 95 1.57 6.50 -5.62
CA THR A 95 1.59 6.29 -4.17
C THR A 95 0.28 6.70 -3.52
N ILE A 96 -0.24 5.81 -2.69
CA ILE A 96 -1.35 6.10 -1.76
C ILE A 96 -0.76 6.17 -0.35
N THR A 97 -1.13 7.19 0.42
CA THR A 97 -0.71 7.33 1.81
C THR A 97 -1.91 7.22 2.74
N GLY A 98 -1.82 6.32 3.70
CA GLY A 98 -2.75 6.19 4.81
C GLY A 98 -2.02 6.28 6.15
N ARG A 99 -2.70 5.81 7.19
CA ARG A 99 -2.16 5.75 8.54
C ARG A 99 -2.35 4.37 9.16
N GLY A 100 -1.57 4.14 10.20
CA GLY A 100 -1.75 3.00 11.09
C GLY A 100 -3.02 3.10 11.94
N ASP A 101 -3.33 2.00 12.62
CA ASP A 101 -4.43 1.92 13.59
C ASP A 101 -4.16 0.82 14.63
N PRO A 102 -4.39 1.05 15.93
CA PRO A 102 -4.20 0.04 16.98
C PRO A 102 -5.00 -1.26 16.79
N GLU A 103 -6.07 -1.24 15.99
CA GLU A 103 -6.88 -2.41 15.67
C GLU A 103 -6.33 -3.23 14.49
N LEU A 104 -5.29 -2.76 13.78
CA LEU A 104 -4.66 -3.51 12.68
C LEU A 104 -4.06 -4.83 13.17
N THR A 105 -4.52 -5.92 12.59
CA THR A 105 -4.14 -7.28 12.98
C THR A 105 -3.11 -7.91 12.05
N PHE A 106 -3.23 -7.68 10.74
CA PHE A 106 -2.45 -8.34 9.69
C PHE A 106 -2.62 -9.86 9.65
N ASP A 107 -3.77 -10.39 10.07
CA ASP A 107 -4.03 -11.85 10.10
C ASP A 107 -4.50 -12.43 8.73
N GLY A 108 -4.53 -11.61 7.67
CA GLY A 108 -5.00 -12.00 6.35
C GLY A 108 -4.04 -12.95 5.65
N ASP A 109 -4.56 -14.08 5.16
CA ASP A 109 -3.81 -15.12 4.44
C ASP A 109 -3.98 -15.05 2.92
N ARG A 110 -4.76 -14.07 2.43
CA ARG A 110 -5.14 -13.99 1.00
C ARG A 110 -4.98 -12.64 0.34
N SER A 111 -5.41 -11.57 1.00
CA SER A 111 -5.43 -10.23 0.40
C SER A 111 -4.90 -9.16 1.33
N LEU A 112 -4.40 -8.08 0.74
CA LEU A 112 -3.97 -6.84 1.37
C LEU A 112 -4.90 -5.73 0.91
N VAL A 113 -5.53 -5.00 1.83
CA VAL A 113 -6.51 -3.97 1.52
C VAL A 113 -6.12 -2.63 2.16
N GLY A 114 -5.89 -1.63 1.32
CA GLY A 114 -5.82 -0.24 1.71
C GLY A 114 -7.21 0.39 1.72
N ARG A 115 -7.52 1.25 2.70
CA ARG A 115 -8.87 1.82 2.88
C ARG A 115 -8.83 3.32 3.10
N THR A 116 -9.79 4.03 2.50
CA THR A 116 -10.04 5.45 2.81
C THR A 116 -10.86 5.62 4.10
N SER A 117 -11.62 4.59 4.51
CA SER A 117 -12.35 4.56 5.77
C SER A 117 -11.47 4.12 6.95
N GLU A 118 -12.01 4.19 8.16
CA GLU A 118 -11.40 3.71 9.40
C GLU A 118 -11.75 2.23 9.71
N TYR A 119 -12.38 1.52 8.77
CA TYR A 119 -12.78 0.13 8.99
C TYR A 119 -11.57 -0.80 8.97
N VAL A 120 -11.46 -1.69 9.96
CA VAL A 120 -10.38 -2.68 10.06
C VAL A 120 -10.93 -4.11 9.98
N ASP A 121 -10.30 -4.93 9.14
CA ASP A 121 -10.38 -6.39 9.16
C ASP A 121 -8.98 -6.99 9.00
N GLY A 122 -8.86 -8.33 9.02
CA GLY A 122 -7.56 -9.02 8.93
C GLY A 122 -6.75 -8.71 7.66
N ARG A 123 -7.39 -8.19 6.61
CA ARG A 123 -6.75 -7.85 5.34
C ARG A 123 -6.28 -6.40 5.31
N THR A 124 -6.77 -5.55 6.21
CA THR A 124 -6.45 -4.12 6.21
C THR A 124 -4.98 -3.89 6.50
N VAL A 125 -4.29 -3.14 5.63
CA VAL A 125 -2.87 -2.77 5.80
C VAL A 125 -2.67 -1.28 6.13
N PHE A 126 -3.64 -0.42 5.79
CA PHE A 126 -3.72 0.97 6.22
C PHE A 126 -5.15 1.49 6.12
N VAL A 127 -5.47 2.51 6.91
CA VAL A 127 -6.76 3.20 6.96
C VAL A 127 -6.61 4.70 6.71
N GLY A 128 -7.72 5.40 6.49
CA GLY A 128 -7.71 6.86 6.33
C GLY A 128 -6.86 7.34 5.16
N ALA A 129 -6.78 6.53 4.10
CA ALA A 129 -5.98 6.81 2.92
C ALA A 129 -6.43 8.07 2.17
N ASP A 130 -5.46 8.76 1.54
CA ASP A 130 -5.68 9.89 0.65
C ASP A 130 -6.20 9.52 -0.75
N GLY A 131 -6.19 8.22 -1.07
CA GLY A 131 -6.71 7.66 -2.31
C GLY A 131 -7.13 6.19 -2.20
N ALA A 132 -7.79 5.73 -3.25
CA ALA A 132 -8.23 4.36 -3.47
C ALA A 132 -7.76 3.85 -4.85
N ALA A 133 -8.24 2.66 -5.27
CA ALA A 133 -7.90 2.14 -6.60
C ALA A 133 -8.28 3.11 -7.73
N ALA A 134 -9.40 3.81 -7.59
CA ALA A 134 -9.88 4.83 -8.53
C ALA A 134 -8.96 6.04 -8.70
N ASP A 135 -8.09 6.31 -7.71
CA ASP A 135 -7.23 7.48 -7.67
C ASP A 135 -5.82 7.19 -8.21
N LEU A 136 -5.50 5.92 -8.47
CA LEU A 136 -4.22 5.54 -9.07
C LEU A 136 -4.11 6.02 -10.52
N ASP A 137 -2.88 6.33 -10.92
CA ASP A 137 -2.55 6.75 -12.27
C ASP A 137 -3.10 5.79 -13.34
N ARG A 138 -3.70 6.37 -14.39
CA ARG A 138 -4.40 5.58 -15.39
C ARG A 138 -3.47 4.79 -16.30
N GLU A 139 -2.27 5.27 -16.58
CA GLU A 139 -1.28 4.52 -17.34
C GLU A 139 -0.80 3.31 -16.53
N LEU A 140 -0.65 3.47 -15.20
CA LEU A 140 -0.31 2.36 -14.29
C LEU A 140 -1.41 1.29 -14.31
N ILE A 141 -2.68 1.67 -14.16
CA ILE A 141 -3.78 0.70 -14.18
C ILE A 141 -3.91 0.03 -15.55
N ASP A 142 -3.72 0.77 -16.65
CA ASP A 142 -3.79 0.20 -18.00
C ASP A 142 -2.65 -0.82 -18.23
N ALA A 143 -1.46 -0.58 -17.68
CA ALA A 143 -0.36 -1.55 -17.71
C ALA A 143 -0.68 -2.81 -16.88
N LEU A 144 -1.31 -2.66 -15.71
CA LEU A 144 -1.79 -3.80 -14.90
C LEU A 144 -2.92 -4.56 -15.61
N ALA A 145 -3.84 -3.87 -16.29
CA ALA A 145 -4.86 -4.53 -17.11
C ALA A 145 -4.23 -5.34 -18.27
N ALA A 146 -3.07 -4.91 -18.77
CA ALA A 146 -2.28 -5.65 -19.75
C ALA A 146 -1.45 -6.81 -19.16
N GLY A 147 -1.48 -7.01 -17.83
CA GLY A 147 -0.81 -8.12 -17.14
C GLY A 147 0.63 -7.83 -16.72
N ALA A 148 1.04 -6.56 -16.61
CA ALA A 148 2.40 -6.20 -16.19
C ALA A 148 2.72 -6.64 -14.75
N GLU A 149 4.00 -6.80 -14.44
CA GLU A 149 4.47 -7.13 -13.09
C GLU A 149 4.32 -5.92 -12.17
N LEU A 150 3.78 -6.15 -10.97
CA LEU A 150 3.56 -5.15 -9.94
C LEU A 150 4.54 -5.37 -8.79
N THR A 151 5.25 -4.32 -8.39
CA THR A 151 5.89 -4.26 -7.07
C THR A 151 5.13 -3.26 -6.21
N LEU A 152 4.54 -3.74 -5.11
CA LEU A 152 3.98 -2.90 -4.06
C LEU A 152 5.00 -2.79 -2.93
N THR A 153 5.43 -1.57 -2.61
CA THR A 153 6.28 -1.29 -1.46
C THR A 153 5.47 -0.58 -0.38
N LEU A 154 5.26 -1.23 0.75
CA LEU A 154 4.67 -0.61 1.93
C LEU A 154 5.79 -0.08 2.83
N THR A 155 5.72 1.20 3.19
CA THR A 155 6.66 1.83 4.13
C THR A 155 5.88 2.39 5.31
N VAL A 156 6.30 2.08 6.53
CA VAL A 156 5.73 2.67 7.74
C VAL A 156 6.75 3.53 8.47
N GLU A 157 6.35 4.73 8.84
CA GLU A 157 7.11 5.69 9.64
C GLU A 157 6.37 5.97 10.95
N ALA A 158 6.99 5.60 12.08
CA ALA A 158 6.44 5.71 13.43
C ALA A 158 7.28 6.61 14.33
#